data_AF-C9Z6W0-F1
#
_entry.id   AF-C9Z6W0-F1
#
_cell.length_a   1.000
_cell.length_b   1.000
_cell.length_c   1.000
_cell.angle_alpha   90.00
_cell.angle_beta   90.00
_cell.angle_gamma   90.00
#
_symmetry.space_group_name_H-M   'P 1'
#
loop_
_entity.id
_entity.type
_entity.pdbx_description
1 polymer ?
#
loop_
_entity_poly.entity_id
_entity_poly.type
_entity_poly.pdbx_seq_one_letter_code
_entity_poly.pdbx_strand_id
1 'polypeptide(L)'
;MSEAATHPTAPSPAPPPATEPPPGLLLSLEPLLREWLPRQRWFAGKGRPVAGFSLVAATELLPTGTAKAGLLHLLVRAHQPLVPSQGAPAHPGDCYQLLLGVRETLPPRLAPALIGHVAEGPLAGRTVYEALHDPRLAGVLLEAMRSEAHVGALRCGRDTRYDIAEGLVPRLITSEQSNSSLVYGDTFILKLFRRIVPGDNPDLELPRELSRVGCPRVPAPVAWMVAELDRTAGTEGQHVLGVLQPFLHGAADGWELALNVLAKGEDFTAEARALGRTTAEVHRALARALPTVTLGRPQLESLVAGMTGRLEAAAQAVPALRPYAPGLHTAFEALADLAAEGRTWTAQRIHGDLHLGQSLRSPSGEWSLIDFEGEPSKPLAERRLPQPVARDVAGMLRSFDYAAHSVRPPAAEWATLCRAAYCSGYADVAGTDPRTDPVLLRAYETDKAVYEVLYEARHRPDWLPVPLAAVHRLATDPNADTP
;
A
#
# COMPACT_ATOMS: atom_id res chain seq x y z
N MET A 1 41.32 40.17 -34.67
CA MET A 1 41.62 39.70 -33.30
C MET A 1 40.76 40.49 -32.34
N SER A 2 39.76 39.85 -31.72
CA SER A 2 39.01 40.40 -30.60
C SER A 2 38.64 39.22 -29.72
N GLU A 3 39.25 39.16 -28.54
CA GLU A 3 39.05 38.13 -27.53
C GLU A 3 37.65 38.26 -26.92
N ALA A 4 36.92 37.15 -26.85
CA ALA A 4 35.66 37.04 -26.14
C ALA A 4 35.95 36.57 -24.70
N ALA A 5 35.62 37.42 -23.73
CA ALA A 5 35.72 37.12 -22.31
C ALA A 5 34.63 36.12 -21.89
N THR A 6 35.05 34.94 -21.43
CA THR A 6 34.20 33.99 -20.71
C THR A 6 34.07 34.41 -19.24
N HIS A 7 32.87 34.82 -18.82
CA HIS A 7 32.55 34.97 -17.41
C HIS A 7 32.24 33.58 -16.79
N PRO A 8 32.87 33.22 -15.66
CA PRO A 8 32.53 31.99 -14.95
C PRO A 8 31.22 32.17 -14.17
N THR A 9 30.27 31.27 -14.39
CA THR A 9 29.04 31.13 -13.60
C THR A 9 29.40 30.73 -12.18
N ALA A 10 29.00 31.55 -11.20
CA ALA A 10 29.19 31.25 -9.80
C ALA A 10 28.41 29.99 -9.39
N PRO A 11 28.99 29.09 -8.56
CA PRO A 11 28.28 27.95 -8.03
C PRO A 11 27.10 28.41 -7.14
N SER A 12 25.95 27.75 -7.30
CA SER A 12 24.78 27.93 -6.44
C SER A 12 25.18 27.70 -4.97
N PRO A 13 24.72 28.52 -4.01
CA PRO A 13 25.05 28.34 -2.61
C PRO A 13 24.58 26.96 -2.13
N ALA A 14 25.45 26.26 -1.41
CA ALA A 14 25.12 24.99 -0.77
C ALA A 14 23.96 25.18 0.21
N PRO A 15 23.02 24.21 0.32
CA PRO A 15 21.96 24.27 1.32
C PRO A 15 22.56 24.33 2.74
N PRO A 16 21.91 25.01 3.68
CA PRO A 16 22.39 25.08 5.06
C PRO A 16 22.51 23.67 5.66
N PRO A 17 23.48 23.44 6.56
CA PRO A 17 23.67 22.13 7.17
C PRO A 17 22.41 21.71 7.93
N ALA A 18 22.12 20.42 7.90
CA ALA A 18 21.15 19.76 8.76
C ALA A 18 21.35 20.21 10.22
N THR A 19 20.44 21.00 10.76
CA THR A 19 20.46 21.34 12.19
C THR A 19 19.92 20.17 12.99
N GLU A 20 20.67 19.73 14.01
CA GLU A 20 20.18 18.77 15.00
C GLU A 20 18.84 19.26 15.59
N PRO A 21 17.89 18.36 15.89
CA PRO A 21 16.63 18.74 16.52
C PRO A 21 16.91 19.56 17.78
N PRO A 22 16.21 20.69 17.99
CA PRO A 22 16.40 21.46 19.20
C PRO A 22 16.16 20.57 20.43
N PRO A 23 17.05 20.58 21.42
CA PRO A 23 16.90 19.79 22.64
C PRO A 23 15.49 19.98 23.23
N GLY A 24 14.83 18.88 23.59
CA GLY A 24 13.49 18.93 24.17
C GLY A 24 12.34 19.12 23.19
N LEU A 25 12.57 19.13 21.86
CA LEU A 25 11.50 19.22 20.86
C LEU A 25 10.42 18.13 21.07
N LEU A 26 10.82 16.86 21.12
CA LEU A 26 9.86 15.77 21.31
C LEU A 26 9.16 15.85 22.67
N LEU A 27 9.88 16.21 23.74
CA LEU A 27 9.29 16.38 25.07
C LEU A 27 8.20 17.46 25.07
N SER A 28 8.38 18.56 24.33
CA SER A 28 7.36 19.61 24.19
C SER A 28 6.11 19.17 23.42
N LEU A 29 6.25 18.20 22.51
CA LEU A 29 5.16 17.72 21.66
C LEU A 29 4.47 16.48 22.23
N GLU A 30 5.17 15.69 23.05
CA GLU A 30 4.72 14.39 23.56
C GLU A 30 3.31 14.42 24.19
N PRO A 31 2.94 15.37 25.06
CA PRO A 31 1.60 15.41 25.63
C PRO A 31 0.50 15.51 24.56
N LEU A 32 0.73 16.33 23.53
CA LEU A 32 -0.21 16.53 22.44
C LEU A 32 -0.26 15.30 21.53
N LEU A 33 0.90 14.73 21.19
CA LEU A 33 0.99 13.56 20.31
C LEU A 33 0.39 12.31 20.97
N ARG A 34 0.52 12.15 22.29
CA ARG A 34 -0.09 11.03 23.04
C ARG A 34 -1.60 11.02 22.93
N GLU A 35 -2.24 12.19 22.87
CA GLU A 35 -3.69 12.33 22.70
C GLU A 35 -4.11 12.24 21.23
N TRP A 36 -3.37 12.91 20.34
CA TRP A 36 -3.75 13.06 18.94
C TRP A 36 -3.46 11.83 18.08
N LEU A 37 -2.30 11.17 18.25
CA LEU A 37 -1.87 10.06 17.39
C LEU A 37 -2.84 8.87 17.43
N PRO A 38 -3.35 8.41 18.60
CA PRO A 38 -4.27 7.28 18.64
C PRO A 38 -5.62 7.52 17.97
N ARG A 39 -6.01 8.79 17.78
CA ARG A 39 -7.26 9.17 17.09
C ARG A 39 -7.14 9.08 15.57
N GLN A 40 -5.92 8.95 15.06
CA GLN A 40 -5.69 8.90 13.63
C GLN A 40 -6.16 7.57 13.04
N ARG A 41 -6.85 7.63 11.90
CA ARG A 41 -7.37 6.44 11.24
C ARG A 41 -6.27 5.42 10.90
N TRP A 42 -5.10 5.92 10.52
CA TRP A 42 -3.92 5.17 10.07
C TRP A 42 -3.02 4.69 11.23
N PHE A 43 -3.34 5.01 12.49
CA PHE A 43 -2.61 4.49 13.62
C PHE A 43 -2.89 3.00 13.80
N ALA A 44 -1.85 2.15 13.72
CA ALA A 44 -1.99 0.69 13.79
C ALA A 44 -2.17 0.19 15.24
N GLY A 45 -1.79 0.99 16.23
CA GLY A 45 -1.80 0.62 17.64
C GLY A 45 -3.14 0.78 18.37
N LYS A 46 -4.27 0.87 17.66
CA LYS A 46 -5.59 1.13 18.28
C LYS A 46 -5.92 0.13 19.38
N GLY A 47 -6.61 0.60 20.43
CA GLY A 47 -6.97 -0.21 21.58
C GLY A 47 -5.84 -0.45 22.59
N ARG A 48 -4.62 0.04 22.34
CA ARG A 48 -3.51 0.00 23.30
C ARG A 48 -3.03 1.42 23.65
N PRO A 49 -2.76 1.72 24.94
CA PRO A 49 -2.23 3.03 25.32
C PRO A 49 -0.80 3.23 24.78
N VAL A 50 -0.47 4.47 24.43
CA VAL A 50 0.91 4.86 24.06
C VAL A 50 1.68 5.19 25.33
N ALA A 51 2.69 4.38 25.64
CA ALA A 51 3.54 4.53 26.82
C ALA A 51 4.50 5.72 26.70
N GLY A 52 4.98 6.00 25.48
CA GLY A 52 5.88 7.13 25.22
C GLY A 52 6.34 7.17 23.78
N PHE A 53 7.26 8.09 23.48
CA PHE A 53 7.82 8.26 22.15
C PHE A 53 9.35 8.31 22.18
N SER A 54 9.98 7.93 21.08
CA SER A 54 11.39 8.26 20.80
C SER A 54 11.49 8.98 19.47
N LEU A 55 12.32 10.02 19.43
CA LEU A 55 12.55 10.77 18.20
C LEU A 55 13.52 9.96 17.33
N VAL A 56 13.11 9.65 16.11
CA VAL A 56 13.96 8.97 15.12
C VAL A 56 14.66 10.00 14.24
N ALA A 57 13.90 10.99 13.75
CA ALA A 57 14.44 12.12 13.02
C ALA A 57 13.51 13.32 13.14
N ALA A 58 14.06 14.53 13.03
CA ALA A 58 13.30 15.75 12.85
C ALA A 58 13.95 16.57 11.73
N THR A 59 13.14 17.18 10.89
CA THR A 59 13.60 18.02 9.79
C THR A 59 12.71 19.25 9.72
N GLU A 60 13.32 20.42 9.86
CA GLU A 60 12.63 21.70 9.66
C GLU A 60 12.66 22.05 8.18
N LEU A 61 11.54 21.83 7.49
CA LEU A 61 11.37 22.15 6.06
C LEU A 61 11.03 23.63 5.85
N LEU A 62 10.36 24.25 6.83
CA LEU A 62 10.20 25.70 6.90
C LEU A 62 10.42 26.21 8.33
N PRO A 63 11.14 27.32 8.52
CA PRO A 63 11.44 27.88 9.83
C PRO A 63 10.22 28.07 10.74
N THR A 64 10.24 27.44 11.91
CA THR A 64 9.15 27.46 12.89
C THR A 64 9.12 28.72 13.77
N GLY A 65 10.25 29.43 13.88
CA GLY A 65 10.38 30.65 14.66
C GLY A 65 9.77 31.91 14.02
N THR A 66 9.23 31.82 12.80
CA THR A 66 8.73 33.00 12.06
C THR A 66 7.25 33.29 12.36
N ALA A 67 6.78 34.49 11.98
CA ALA A 67 5.35 34.84 12.04
C ALA A 67 4.51 34.08 10.98
N LYS A 68 5.17 33.57 9.93
CA LYS A 68 4.55 32.69 8.93
C LYS A 68 4.51 31.25 9.47
N ALA A 69 3.66 30.41 8.88
CA ALA A 69 3.58 29.00 9.29
C ALA A 69 4.89 28.25 8.95
N GLY A 70 5.53 27.65 9.95
CA GLY A 70 6.63 26.70 9.79
C GLY A 70 6.14 25.28 9.49
N LEU A 71 7.07 24.41 9.07
CA LEU A 71 6.81 23.01 8.72
C LEU A 71 7.89 22.12 9.30
N LEU A 72 7.49 21.22 10.20
CA LEU A 72 8.32 20.17 10.75
C LEU A 72 7.91 18.82 10.16
N HIS A 73 8.88 18.08 9.65
CA HIS A 73 8.76 16.67 9.34
C HIS A 73 9.41 15.87 10.47
N LEU A 74 8.64 14.98 11.10
CA LEU A 74 9.13 14.14 12.19
C LEU A 74 8.97 12.66 11.86
N LEU A 75 9.97 11.88 12.22
CA LEU A 75 9.85 10.44 12.39
C LEU A 75 9.86 10.14 13.89
N VAL A 76 8.77 9.59 14.39
CA VAL A 76 8.61 9.27 15.82
C VAL A 76 8.30 7.79 16.00
N ARG A 77 8.99 7.16 16.94
CA ARG A 77 8.69 5.78 17.35
C ARG A 77 7.71 5.82 18.51
N ALA A 78 6.53 5.23 18.32
CA ALA A 78 5.52 5.13 19.37
C ALA A 78 5.68 3.80 20.12
N HIS A 79 5.88 3.90 21.44
CA HIS A 79 6.03 2.75 22.32
C HIS A 79 4.68 2.35 22.89
N GLN A 80 4.31 1.08 22.73
CA GLN A 80 3.11 0.52 23.34
C GLN A 80 3.50 -0.73 24.15
N PRO A 81 2.80 -1.02 25.27
CA PRO A 81 3.05 -2.23 26.02
C PRO A 81 2.97 -3.48 25.13
N LEU A 82 3.97 -4.36 25.24
CA LEU A 82 3.97 -5.64 24.53
C LEU A 82 2.82 -6.50 25.05
N VAL A 83 2.03 -7.07 24.14
CA VAL A 83 1.19 -8.22 24.46
C VAL A 83 2.09 -9.45 24.34
N PRO A 84 2.10 -10.39 25.30
CA PRO A 84 2.85 -11.63 25.15
C PRO A 84 2.22 -12.45 24.01
N SER A 85 2.67 -12.25 22.77
CA SER A 85 2.40 -13.17 21.66
C SER A 85 3.51 -14.22 21.67
N GLN A 86 3.13 -15.50 21.76
CA GLN A 86 4.07 -16.63 21.79
C GLN A 86 5.12 -16.51 20.68
N GLY A 87 6.38 -16.27 21.06
CA GLY A 87 7.55 -16.41 20.18
C GLY A 87 7.95 -15.21 19.31
N ALA A 88 7.26 -14.08 19.34
CA ALA A 88 7.68 -12.90 18.57
C ALA A 88 8.73 -12.07 19.34
N PRO A 89 9.86 -11.67 18.70
CA PRO A 89 10.84 -10.80 19.35
C PRO A 89 10.21 -9.45 19.72
N ALA A 90 10.69 -8.86 20.83
CA ALA A 90 10.23 -7.56 21.30
C ALA A 90 10.38 -6.50 20.19
N HIS A 91 9.24 -5.99 19.69
CA HIS A 91 9.25 -4.95 18.68
C HIS A 91 9.48 -3.59 19.35
N PRO A 92 10.47 -2.78 18.91
CA PRO A 92 10.83 -1.52 19.58
C PRO A 92 9.77 -0.40 19.47
N GLY A 93 8.55 -0.70 19.01
CA GLY A 93 7.50 0.27 18.71
C GLY A 93 7.44 0.65 17.23
N ASP A 94 6.26 1.03 16.75
CA ASP A 94 6.01 1.41 15.36
C ASP A 94 6.57 2.82 15.08
N CYS A 95 7.25 3.01 13.94
CA CYS A 95 7.71 4.31 13.49
C CYS A 95 6.63 5.00 12.65
N TYR A 96 6.35 6.27 12.96
CA TYR A 96 5.35 7.08 12.27
C TYR A 96 5.95 8.37 11.70
N GLN A 97 5.53 8.72 10.49
CA GLN A 97 5.84 9.99 9.84
C GLN A 97 4.76 11.02 10.15
N LEU A 98 5.16 12.15 10.72
CA LEU A 98 4.31 13.28 11.06
C LEU A 98 4.75 14.53 10.30
N LEU A 99 3.78 15.27 9.76
CA LEU A 99 3.99 16.56 9.11
C LEU A 99 3.23 17.60 9.93
N LEU A 100 3.98 18.42 10.67
CA LEU A 100 3.43 19.35 11.65
C LEU A 100 3.61 20.77 11.16
N GLY A 101 2.49 21.48 11.01
CA GLY A 101 2.49 22.92 10.85
C GLY A 101 2.66 23.59 12.20
N VAL A 102 3.48 24.65 12.26
CA VAL A 102 3.73 25.41 13.49
C VAL A 102 3.47 26.88 13.24
N ARG A 103 2.70 27.53 14.12
CA ARG A 103 2.38 28.98 14.01
C ARG A 103 1.92 29.56 15.34
N GLU A 104 1.87 30.89 15.47
CA GLU A 104 1.32 31.53 16.67
C GLU A 104 -0.19 31.30 16.77
N THR A 105 -0.95 31.79 15.79
CA THR A 105 -2.42 31.69 15.77
C THR A 105 -2.91 30.88 14.58
N LEU A 106 -3.72 29.85 14.84
CA LEU A 106 -4.32 28.99 13.81
C LEU A 106 -5.57 29.66 13.19
N PRO A 107 -5.65 29.83 11.86
CA PRO A 107 -6.81 30.37 11.18
C PRO A 107 -8.01 29.44 11.36
N PRO A 108 -9.25 29.98 11.44
CA PRO A 108 -10.46 29.17 11.63
C PRO A 108 -10.60 28.02 10.61
N ARG A 109 -10.20 28.25 9.35
CA ARG A 109 -10.24 27.21 8.29
C ARG A 109 -9.39 25.97 8.58
N LEU A 110 -8.38 26.09 9.45
CA LEU A 110 -7.49 24.99 9.84
C LEU A 110 -7.82 24.42 11.23
N ALA A 111 -8.89 24.89 11.90
CA ALA A 111 -9.29 24.39 13.21
C ALA A 111 -9.46 22.85 13.26
N PRO A 112 -10.01 22.18 12.23
CA PRO A 112 -10.12 20.71 12.23
C PRO A 112 -8.75 19.98 12.21
N ALA A 113 -7.68 20.67 11.83
CA ALA A 113 -6.33 20.12 11.78
C ALA A 113 -5.56 20.30 13.10
N LEU A 114 -6.14 21.00 14.09
CA LEU A 114 -5.48 21.31 15.35
C LEU A 114 -5.00 20.03 16.06
N ILE A 115 -3.73 20.04 16.45
CA ILE A 115 -3.15 19.02 17.33
C ILE A 115 -3.12 19.56 18.76
N GLY A 116 -2.69 20.81 18.95
CA GLY A 116 -2.80 21.50 20.23
C GLY A 116 -1.87 22.70 20.37
N HIS A 117 -1.79 23.23 21.59
CA HIS A 117 -0.93 24.35 21.96
C HIS A 117 0.23 23.87 22.82
N VAL A 118 1.44 24.28 22.47
CA VAL A 118 2.65 23.85 23.17
C VAL A 118 2.90 24.77 24.37
N ALA A 119 2.96 24.17 25.56
CA ALA A 119 3.12 24.92 26.81
C ALA A 119 4.60 25.25 27.14
N GLU A 120 5.52 24.32 26.84
CA GLU A 120 6.92 24.40 27.28
C GLU A 120 7.88 23.99 26.16
N GLY A 121 9.17 24.30 26.33
CA GLY A 121 10.22 23.89 25.38
C GLY A 121 10.36 24.80 24.15
N PRO A 122 11.03 24.33 23.08
CA PRO A 122 11.43 25.18 21.96
C PRO A 122 10.27 25.75 21.13
N LEU A 123 9.07 25.15 21.24
CA LEU A 123 7.86 25.61 20.56
C LEU A 123 6.85 26.27 21.52
N ALA A 124 7.24 26.62 22.74
CA ALA A 124 6.35 27.22 23.73
C ALA A 124 5.59 28.43 23.17
N GLY A 125 4.28 28.47 23.43
CA GLY A 125 3.38 29.52 22.92
C GLY A 125 2.97 29.35 21.45
N ARG A 126 3.45 28.31 20.76
CA ARG A 126 3.03 27.98 19.39
C ARG A 126 1.85 27.01 19.37
N THR A 127 1.08 27.10 18.31
CA THR A 127 0.02 26.16 17.94
C THR A 127 0.57 25.19 16.89
N VAL A 128 0.34 23.89 17.13
CA VAL A 128 0.75 22.79 16.26
C VAL A 128 -0.48 22.13 15.64
N TYR A 129 -0.41 21.79 14.36
CA TYR A 129 -1.52 21.24 13.58
C TYR A 129 -1.03 20.31 12.46
N GLU A 130 -1.90 19.47 11.91
CA GLU A 130 -1.58 18.58 10.78
C GLU A 130 -1.36 19.40 9.51
N ALA A 131 -0.12 19.40 9.02
CA ALA A 131 0.32 20.31 7.96
C ALA A 131 -0.36 20.06 6.62
N LEU A 132 -0.79 18.81 6.36
CA LEU A 132 -1.43 18.46 5.09
C LEU A 132 -2.76 19.19 4.84
N HIS A 133 -3.38 19.76 5.88
CA HIS A 133 -4.57 20.59 5.74
C HIS A 133 -4.26 22.04 5.32
N ASP A 134 -3.01 22.49 5.39
CA ASP A 134 -2.61 23.82 4.90
C ASP A 134 -2.00 23.70 3.49
N PRO A 135 -2.71 24.17 2.43
CA PRO A 135 -2.22 24.09 1.05
C PRO A 135 -0.84 24.73 0.86
N ARG A 136 -0.51 25.76 1.65
CA ARG A 136 0.81 26.39 1.61
C ARG A 136 1.91 25.42 2.01
N LEU A 137 1.69 24.65 3.08
CA LEU A 137 2.68 23.69 3.59
C LEU A 137 2.72 22.42 2.74
N ALA A 138 1.57 21.97 2.24
CA ALA A 138 1.52 20.89 1.26
C ALA A 138 2.32 21.23 -0.01
N GLY A 139 2.24 22.47 -0.50
CA GLY A 139 3.03 22.93 -1.65
C GLY A 139 4.55 22.87 -1.43
N VAL A 140 5.04 22.99 -0.19
CA VAL A 140 6.46 22.84 0.14
C VAL A 140 6.96 21.43 -0.13
N LEU A 141 6.11 20.41 0.09
CA LEU A 141 6.50 19.01 -0.17
C LEU A 141 6.69 18.75 -1.66
N LEU A 142 5.81 19.31 -2.50
CA LEU A 142 5.97 19.25 -3.95
C LEU A 142 7.26 19.94 -4.38
N GLU A 143 7.51 21.14 -3.87
CA GLU A 143 8.72 21.89 -4.19
C GLU A 143 10.00 21.16 -3.76
N ALA A 144 10.00 20.56 -2.56
CA ALA A 144 11.10 19.75 -2.08
C ALA A 144 11.39 18.56 -3.01
N MET A 145 10.35 17.89 -3.51
CA MET A 145 10.51 16.81 -4.49
C MET A 145 10.99 17.32 -5.85
N ARG A 146 10.44 18.44 -6.33
CA ARG A 146 10.80 19.08 -7.61
C ARG A 146 12.26 19.51 -7.63
N SER A 147 12.76 20.06 -6.51
CA SER A 147 14.14 20.54 -6.37
C SER A 147 15.13 19.47 -5.89
N GLU A 148 14.70 18.21 -5.75
CA GLU A 148 15.50 17.12 -5.16
C GLU A 148 16.15 17.50 -3.82
N ALA A 149 15.37 18.14 -2.95
CA ALA A 149 15.85 18.68 -1.69
C ALA A 149 16.48 17.60 -0.80
N HIS A 150 17.55 17.99 -0.10
CA HIS A 150 18.19 17.20 0.93
C HIS A 150 18.34 18.07 2.18
N VAL A 151 17.52 17.82 3.20
CA VAL A 151 17.45 18.59 4.44
C VAL A 151 17.40 17.63 5.61
N GLY A 152 18.39 17.70 6.51
CA GLY A 152 18.41 16.75 7.62
C GLY A 152 18.55 15.31 7.14
N ALA A 153 17.74 14.43 7.71
CA ALA A 153 17.63 13.04 7.27
C ALA A 153 16.71 12.87 6.05
N LEU A 154 15.98 13.91 5.64
CA LEU A 154 15.02 13.84 4.54
C LEU A 154 15.71 14.15 3.22
N ARG A 155 15.54 13.23 2.27
CA ARG A 155 16.02 13.39 0.91
C ARG A 155 14.92 13.10 -0.09
N CYS A 156 14.83 13.93 -1.11
CA CYS A 156 13.97 13.73 -2.26
C CYS A 156 14.78 13.18 -3.45
N GLY A 157 14.13 12.35 -4.26
CA GLY A 157 14.64 11.95 -5.56
C GLY A 157 13.55 12.06 -6.61
N ARG A 158 13.93 12.23 -7.87
CA ARG A 158 12.98 12.28 -8.99
C ARG A 158 13.47 11.49 -10.20
N ASP A 159 12.52 11.15 -11.05
CA ASP A 159 12.79 10.65 -12.39
C ASP A 159 12.83 11.84 -13.35
N THR A 160 14.03 12.18 -13.84
CA THR A 160 14.27 13.36 -14.66
C THR A 160 13.62 13.30 -16.05
N ARG A 161 13.03 12.15 -16.43
CA ARG A 161 12.23 12.00 -17.65
C ARG A 161 10.87 12.71 -17.55
N TYR A 162 10.42 13.04 -16.34
CA TYR A 162 9.14 13.71 -16.10
C TYR A 162 9.38 15.13 -15.60
N ASP A 163 8.62 16.08 -16.13
CA ASP A 163 8.58 17.45 -15.62
C ASP A 163 7.52 17.56 -14.53
N ILE A 164 7.84 18.30 -13.46
CA ILE A 164 6.93 18.57 -12.35
C ILE A 164 6.73 20.09 -12.32
N ALA A 165 5.57 20.52 -12.81
CA ALA A 165 5.23 21.94 -12.88
C ALA A 165 5.23 22.58 -11.48
N GLU A 166 5.68 23.83 -11.42
CA GLU A 166 5.61 24.65 -10.21
C GLU A 166 4.18 25.13 -9.94
N GLY A 167 3.89 25.47 -8.68
CA GLY A 167 2.64 26.14 -8.31
C GLY A 167 1.36 25.30 -8.42
N LEU A 168 1.46 23.98 -8.61
CA LEU A 168 0.29 23.10 -8.64
C LEU A 168 -0.44 23.13 -7.29
N VAL A 169 -1.76 23.39 -7.34
CA VAL A 169 -2.58 23.53 -6.14
C VAL A 169 -2.77 22.17 -5.46
N PRO A 170 -2.37 22.00 -4.18
CA PRO A 170 -2.57 20.76 -3.45
C PRO A 170 -3.99 20.61 -2.92
N ARG A 171 -4.49 19.38 -2.95
CA ARG A 171 -5.78 18.97 -2.39
C ARG A 171 -5.63 17.65 -1.64
N LEU A 172 -5.96 17.66 -0.35
CA LEU A 172 -5.94 16.46 0.49
C LEU A 172 -7.08 15.51 0.12
N ILE A 173 -6.74 14.23 -0.06
CA ILE A 173 -7.70 13.13 -0.22
C ILE A 173 -7.92 12.46 1.14
N THR A 174 -9.18 12.40 1.57
CA THR A 174 -9.55 11.91 2.90
C THR A 174 -10.03 10.46 2.92
N SER A 175 -10.22 9.81 1.77
CA SER A 175 -10.83 8.48 1.62
C SER A 175 -9.92 7.29 1.87
N GLU A 176 -8.59 7.46 1.88
CA GLU A 176 -7.66 6.34 2.10
C GLU A 176 -7.70 5.79 3.53
N GLN A 177 -7.23 4.56 3.77
CA GLN A 177 -7.29 3.92 5.09
C GLN A 177 -5.97 3.99 5.88
N SER A 178 -4.85 3.60 5.27
CA SER A 178 -3.53 3.46 5.94
C SER A 178 -2.59 4.64 5.77
N ASN A 179 -2.77 5.44 4.71
CA ASN A 179 -1.86 6.51 4.32
C ASN A 179 -2.59 7.85 4.14
N SER A 180 -1.85 8.90 3.79
CA SER A 180 -2.43 10.19 3.41
C SER A 180 -2.01 10.54 1.99
N SER A 181 -2.95 11.05 1.18
CA SER A 181 -2.64 11.43 -0.20
C SER A 181 -3.02 12.86 -0.54
N LEU A 182 -2.17 13.50 -1.34
CA LEU A 182 -2.37 14.84 -1.89
C LEU A 182 -2.43 14.78 -3.40
N VAL A 183 -3.46 15.36 -4.01
CA VAL A 183 -3.49 15.61 -5.45
C VAL A 183 -2.98 17.02 -5.73
N TYR A 184 -2.07 17.18 -6.68
CA TYR A 184 -1.51 18.46 -7.11
C TYR A 184 -2.00 18.79 -8.52
N GLY A 185 -2.84 19.83 -8.62
CA GLY A 185 -3.35 20.36 -9.91
C GLY A 185 -3.97 19.30 -10.82
N ASP A 186 -4.59 18.27 -10.23
CA ASP A 186 -5.13 17.07 -10.92
C ASP A 186 -4.14 16.40 -11.91
N THR A 187 -2.85 16.60 -11.69
CA THR A 187 -1.76 16.08 -12.55
C THR A 187 -0.96 15.01 -11.84
N PHE A 188 -0.70 15.20 -10.53
CA PHE A 188 0.04 14.25 -9.72
C PHE A 188 -0.70 13.92 -8.44
N ILE A 189 -0.46 12.71 -7.93
CA ILE A 189 -0.89 12.27 -6.62
C ILE A 189 0.35 11.85 -5.81
N LEU A 190 0.49 12.42 -4.63
CA LEU A 190 1.52 12.06 -3.65
C LEU A 190 0.86 11.20 -2.59
N LYS A 191 1.33 9.97 -2.45
CA LYS A 191 1.01 9.07 -1.35
C LYS A 191 2.08 9.18 -0.28
N LEU A 192 1.70 9.58 0.93
CA LEU A 192 2.57 9.70 2.10
C LEU A 192 2.34 8.52 3.04
N PHE A 193 3.40 7.73 3.25
CA PHE A 193 3.35 6.59 4.15
C PHE A 193 3.34 7.05 5.60
N ARG A 194 2.29 6.71 6.35
CA ARG A 194 2.17 7.18 7.74
C ARG A 194 2.90 6.30 8.73
N ARG A 195 2.89 4.98 8.53
CA ARG A 195 3.67 4.02 9.29
C ARG A 195 4.89 3.62 8.46
N ILE A 196 6.08 3.92 8.96
CA ILE A 196 7.34 3.72 8.24
C ILE A 196 7.97 2.40 8.67
N VAL A 197 8.30 1.56 7.69
CA VAL A 197 8.99 0.29 7.89
C VAL A 197 10.34 0.37 7.16
N PRO A 198 11.44 -0.10 7.78
CA PRO A 198 12.75 -0.12 7.11
C PRO A 198 12.74 -1.02 5.88
N GLY A 199 13.42 -0.59 4.82
CA GLY A 199 13.63 -1.36 3.58
C GLY A 199 12.89 -0.78 2.37
N ASP A 200 13.13 -1.39 1.20
CA ASP A 200 12.51 -0.94 -0.04
C ASP A 200 10.99 -1.13 0.03
N ASN A 201 10.25 -0.04 -0.22
CA ASN A 201 8.80 -0.08 -0.27
C ASN A 201 8.35 -0.59 -1.66
N PRO A 202 7.58 -1.70 -1.74
CA PRO A 202 7.04 -2.24 -2.99
C PRO A 202 6.30 -1.25 -3.87
N ASP A 203 5.62 -0.27 -3.28
CA ASP A 203 4.84 0.76 -3.98
C ASP A 203 5.73 1.83 -4.64
N LEU A 204 7.03 1.86 -4.29
CA LEU A 204 8.06 2.58 -5.05
C LEU A 204 8.85 1.64 -5.96
N GLU A 205 9.26 0.48 -5.45
CA GLU A 205 10.12 -0.50 -6.14
C GLU A 205 9.46 -1.03 -7.41
N LEU A 206 8.26 -1.61 -7.30
CA LEU A 206 7.62 -2.31 -8.41
C LEU A 206 7.20 -1.36 -9.54
N PRO A 207 6.53 -0.22 -9.29
CA PRO A 207 6.21 0.73 -10.35
C PRO A 207 7.44 1.31 -11.06
N ARG A 208 8.58 1.48 -10.35
CA ARG A 208 9.84 1.92 -10.98
C ARG A 208 10.43 0.88 -11.91
N GLU A 209 10.48 -0.39 -11.49
CA GLU A 209 10.99 -1.47 -12.35
C GLU A 209 10.07 -1.73 -13.54
N LEU A 210 8.74 -1.63 -13.35
CA LEU A 210 7.76 -1.69 -14.43
C LEU A 210 7.94 -0.56 -15.46
N SER A 211 8.20 0.66 -15.00
CA SER A 211 8.50 1.82 -15.85
C SER A 211 9.78 1.62 -16.67
N ARG A 212 10.82 0.98 -16.09
CA ARG A 212 12.07 0.68 -16.81
C ARG A 212 11.88 -0.28 -17.97
N VAL A 213 10.96 -1.24 -17.84
CA VAL A 213 10.61 -2.19 -18.93
C VAL A 213 9.45 -1.70 -19.80
N GLY A 214 9.03 -0.44 -19.64
CA GLY A 214 8.03 0.21 -20.48
C GLY A 214 6.60 -0.34 -20.31
N CYS A 215 6.22 -0.80 -19.12
CA CYS A 215 4.85 -1.23 -18.85
C CYS A 215 3.93 -0.01 -18.68
N PRO A 216 2.92 0.21 -19.55
CA PRO A 216 2.04 1.37 -19.48
C PRO A 216 0.89 1.20 -18.48
N ARG A 217 0.72 0.00 -17.91
CA ARG A 217 -0.42 -0.37 -17.07
C ARG A 217 -0.27 0.00 -15.60
N VAL A 218 0.81 0.67 -15.23
CA VAL A 218 1.07 1.13 -13.86
C VAL A 218 1.64 2.54 -13.91
N PRO A 219 1.06 3.52 -13.19
CA PRO A 219 1.60 4.87 -13.14
C PRO A 219 3.04 4.89 -12.62
N ALA A 220 3.96 5.36 -13.46
CA ALA A 220 5.37 5.44 -13.11
C ALA A 220 5.61 6.51 -12.03
N PRO A 221 6.35 6.22 -10.94
CA PRO A 221 6.74 7.23 -9.97
C PRO A 221 7.60 8.32 -10.61
N VAL A 222 7.22 9.57 -10.40
CA VAL A 222 7.93 10.76 -10.91
C VAL A 222 8.85 11.36 -9.86
N ALA A 223 8.52 11.20 -8.57
CA ALA A 223 9.38 11.60 -7.46
C ALA A 223 9.07 10.78 -6.20
N TRP A 224 9.96 10.83 -5.22
CA TRP A 224 9.80 10.16 -3.94
C TRP A 224 10.57 10.88 -2.82
N MET A 225 10.14 10.62 -1.60
CA MET A 225 10.78 11.06 -0.37
C MET A 225 11.34 9.84 0.37
N VAL A 226 12.58 9.93 0.85
CA VAL A 226 13.22 8.91 1.68
C VAL A 226 13.83 9.55 2.93
N ALA A 227 13.94 8.77 4.01
CA ALA A 227 14.81 9.11 5.12
C ALA A 227 16.12 8.31 5.07
N GLU A 228 17.24 9.02 5.16
CA GLU A 228 18.57 8.48 5.38
C GLU A 228 18.85 8.54 6.89
N LEU A 229 18.61 7.43 7.59
CA LEU A 229 18.84 7.30 9.03
C LEU A 229 20.22 6.68 9.29
N ASP A 230 20.92 7.17 10.31
CA ASP A 230 22.30 6.79 10.60
C ASP A 230 22.50 5.27 10.77
N ARG A 231 23.60 4.78 10.18
CA ARG A 231 23.93 3.36 9.97
C ARG A 231 24.24 2.56 11.25
N THR A 232 24.15 3.17 12.43
CA THR A 232 24.58 2.58 13.71
C THR A 232 23.63 1.52 14.27
N ALA A 233 22.44 1.35 13.70
CA ALA A 233 21.43 0.38 14.14
C ALA A 233 21.34 -0.91 13.29
N GLY A 234 22.41 -1.27 12.56
CA GLY A 234 22.55 -2.60 11.94
C GLY A 234 21.52 -3.00 10.87
N THR A 235 20.69 -2.06 10.43
CA THR A 235 19.70 -2.26 9.36
C THR A 235 20.02 -1.32 8.21
N GLU A 236 20.65 -1.87 7.17
CA GLU A 236 20.75 -1.19 5.87
C GLU A 236 19.34 -1.05 5.30
N GLY A 237 18.91 0.18 5.01
CA GLY A 237 17.63 0.40 4.33
C GLY A 237 17.27 1.87 4.21
N GLN A 238 16.98 2.31 2.99
CA GLN A 238 16.26 3.57 2.78
C GLN A 238 14.84 3.42 3.37
N HIS A 239 14.36 4.44 4.06
CA HIS A 239 13.00 4.46 4.58
C HIS A 239 12.15 5.29 3.63
N VAL A 240 11.34 4.66 2.79
CA VAL A 240 10.48 5.41 1.85
C VAL A 240 9.37 6.09 2.65
N LEU A 241 9.29 7.41 2.48
CA LEU A 241 8.37 8.30 3.18
C LEU A 241 7.14 8.66 2.33
N GLY A 242 7.31 8.71 1.02
CA GLY A 242 6.20 8.96 0.11
C GLY A 242 6.61 8.85 -1.34
N VAL A 243 5.62 8.68 -2.21
CA VAL A 243 5.78 8.50 -3.66
C VAL A 243 4.83 9.44 -4.39
N LEU A 244 5.36 10.19 -5.35
CA LEU A 244 4.60 11.04 -6.27
C LEU A 244 4.46 10.31 -7.61
N GLN A 245 3.22 10.16 -8.08
CA GLN A 245 2.87 9.49 -9.34
C GLN A 245 1.92 10.38 -10.17
N PRO A 246 1.78 10.13 -11.48
CA PRO A 246 0.73 10.74 -12.28
C PRO A 246 -0.65 10.43 -11.69
N PHE A 247 -1.47 11.45 -11.58
CA PHE A 247 -2.87 11.29 -11.20
C PHE A 247 -3.68 10.95 -12.45
N LEU A 248 -4.38 9.82 -12.44
CA LEU A 248 -5.22 9.39 -13.55
C LEU A 248 -6.55 10.17 -13.54
N HIS A 249 -6.53 11.40 -14.03
CA HIS A 249 -7.69 12.29 -14.05
C HIS A 249 -8.87 11.65 -14.79
N GLY A 250 -10.04 11.68 -14.16
CA GLY A 250 -11.28 11.12 -14.72
C GLY A 250 -11.33 9.60 -14.77
N ALA A 251 -10.34 8.89 -14.22
CA ALA A 251 -10.41 7.44 -14.12
C ALA A 251 -11.47 7.01 -13.10
N ALA A 252 -12.23 5.97 -13.44
CA ALA A 252 -13.18 5.34 -12.54
C ALA A 252 -12.49 4.27 -11.69
N ASP A 253 -12.83 4.22 -10.40
CA ASP A 253 -12.44 3.11 -9.53
C ASP A 253 -13.10 1.79 -10.02
N GLY A 254 -12.32 0.73 -10.12
CA GLY A 254 -12.78 -0.54 -10.69
C GLY A 254 -13.88 -1.22 -9.86
N TRP A 255 -13.87 -1.03 -8.55
CA TRP A 255 -14.92 -1.54 -7.67
C TRP A 255 -16.20 -0.72 -7.84
N GLU A 256 -16.13 0.61 -7.80
CA GLU A 256 -17.28 1.49 -8.05
C GLU A 256 -17.88 1.28 -9.44
N LEU A 257 -17.04 1.11 -10.47
CA LEU A 257 -17.48 0.83 -11.83
C LEU A 257 -18.25 -0.49 -11.89
N ALA A 258 -17.70 -1.57 -11.31
CA ALA A 258 -18.35 -2.86 -11.28
C ALA A 258 -19.72 -2.80 -10.58
N LEU A 259 -19.80 -2.12 -9.42
CA LEU A 259 -21.06 -1.94 -8.71
C LEU A 259 -22.08 -1.13 -9.50
N ASN A 260 -21.65 -0.08 -10.20
CA ASN A 260 -22.52 0.77 -11.03
C ASN A 260 -23.09 0.01 -12.22
N VAL A 261 -22.28 -0.81 -12.90
CA VAL A 261 -22.72 -1.67 -14.01
C VAL A 261 -23.66 -2.74 -13.49
N LEU A 262 -23.31 -3.38 -12.37
CA LEU A 262 -24.11 -4.42 -11.74
C LEU A 262 -25.48 -3.90 -11.28
N ALA A 263 -25.54 -2.70 -10.69
CA ALA A 263 -26.79 -2.07 -10.25
C ALA A 263 -27.76 -1.76 -11.42
N LYS A 264 -27.24 -1.62 -12.64
CA LYS A 264 -28.04 -1.45 -13.86
C LYS A 264 -28.43 -2.77 -14.52
N GLY A 265 -27.92 -3.90 -14.04
CA GLY A 265 -28.09 -5.21 -14.68
C GLY A 265 -27.35 -5.31 -16.01
N GLU A 266 -26.30 -4.52 -16.21
CA GLU A 266 -25.50 -4.50 -17.44
C GLU A 266 -24.36 -5.53 -17.39
N ASP A 267 -23.85 -5.91 -18.57
CA ASP A 267 -22.73 -6.85 -18.70
C ASP A 267 -21.38 -6.20 -18.36
N PHE A 268 -20.55 -6.89 -17.58
CA PHE A 268 -19.19 -6.47 -17.21
C PHE A 268 -18.09 -7.39 -17.78
N THR A 269 -18.45 -8.43 -18.55
CA THR A 269 -17.49 -9.43 -19.02
C THR A 269 -16.40 -8.85 -19.93
N ALA A 270 -16.73 -7.86 -20.77
CA ALA A 270 -15.75 -7.17 -21.61
C ALA A 270 -14.68 -6.44 -20.78
N GLU A 271 -15.12 -5.74 -19.72
CA GLU A 271 -14.22 -5.05 -18.79
C GLU A 271 -13.43 -6.04 -17.95
N ALA A 272 -14.04 -7.10 -17.46
CA ALA A 272 -13.35 -8.18 -16.75
C ALA A 272 -12.26 -8.84 -17.62
N ARG A 273 -12.54 -9.10 -18.91
CA ARG A 273 -11.53 -9.61 -19.86
C ARG A 273 -10.40 -8.61 -20.07
N ALA A 274 -10.71 -7.32 -20.27
CA ALA A 274 -9.71 -6.27 -20.44
C ALA A 274 -8.82 -6.11 -19.19
N LEU A 275 -9.40 -6.23 -18.00
CA LEU A 275 -8.67 -6.23 -16.74
C LEU A 275 -7.79 -7.47 -16.61
N GLY A 276 -8.27 -8.66 -17.03
CA GLY A 276 -7.47 -9.89 -17.09
C GLY A 276 -6.23 -9.75 -17.97
N ARG A 277 -6.39 -9.17 -19.17
CA ARG A 277 -5.28 -8.83 -20.07
C ARG A 277 -4.28 -7.91 -19.39
N THR A 278 -4.77 -6.86 -18.72
CA THR A 278 -3.96 -5.87 -18.01
C THR A 278 -3.14 -6.50 -16.89
N THR A 279 -3.74 -7.36 -16.08
CA THR A 279 -3.02 -8.11 -15.03
C THR A 279 -1.90 -8.97 -15.61
N ALA A 280 -2.17 -9.69 -16.71
CA ALA A 280 -1.16 -10.49 -17.38
C ALA A 280 -0.02 -9.65 -17.98
N GLU A 281 -0.32 -8.47 -18.55
CA GLU A 281 0.69 -7.53 -19.04
C GLU A 281 1.62 -7.07 -17.92
N VAL A 282 1.07 -6.73 -16.74
CA VAL A 282 1.83 -6.36 -15.54
C VAL A 282 2.67 -7.54 -15.04
N HIS A 283 2.09 -8.74 -14.90
CA HIS A 283 2.84 -9.92 -14.46
C HIS A 283 4.00 -10.27 -15.40
N ARG A 284 3.79 -10.21 -16.72
CA ARG A 284 4.87 -10.44 -17.70
C ARG A 284 5.94 -9.36 -17.60
N ALA A 285 5.56 -8.10 -17.35
CA ALA A 285 6.52 -7.02 -17.16
C ALA A 285 7.34 -7.19 -15.86
N LEU A 286 6.70 -7.59 -14.75
CA LEU A 286 7.40 -7.92 -13.50
C LEU A 286 8.38 -9.07 -13.69
N ALA A 287 7.99 -10.14 -14.37
CA ALA A 287 8.86 -11.29 -14.66
C ALA A 287 10.06 -10.93 -15.57
N ARG A 288 9.91 -9.91 -16.43
CA ARG A 288 11.02 -9.38 -17.24
C ARG A 288 11.94 -8.47 -16.44
N ALA A 289 11.38 -7.67 -15.54
CA ALA A 289 12.11 -6.65 -14.79
C ALA A 289 12.84 -7.22 -13.57
N LEU A 290 12.29 -8.27 -12.96
CA LEU A 290 12.73 -8.81 -11.67
C LEU A 290 12.90 -10.34 -11.74
N PRO A 291 13.78 -10.94 -10.91
CA PRO A 291 14.02 -12.38 -10.93
C PRO A 291 12.77 -13.21 -10.68
N THR A 292 12.64 -14.31 -11.42
CA THR A 292 11.69 -15.39 -11.14
C THR A 292 12.39 -16.51 -10.36
N VAL A 293 11.63 -17.21 -9.52
CA VAL A 293 12.11 -18.31 -8.67
C VAL A 293 11.30 -19.56 -8.98
N THR A 294 11.97 -20.71 -9.13
CA THR A 294 11.28 -22.00 -9.17
C THR A 294 11.00 -22.46 -7.76
N LEU A 295 9.72 -22.64 -7.42
CA LEU A 295 9.28 -23.25 -6.18
C LEU A 295 9.43 -24.77 -6.32
N GLY A 296 10.48 -25.29 -5.70
CA GLY A 296 10.69 -26.73 -5.54
C GLY A 296 9.97 -27.27 -4.30
N ARG A 297 10.13 -28.56 -4.07
CA ARG A 297 9.50 -29.28 -2.96
C ARG A 297 9.65 -28.60 -1.59
N PRO A 298 10.86 -28.18 -1.13
CA PRO A 298 11.00 -27.57 0.19
C PRO A 298 10.22 -26.25 0.34
N GLN A 299 10.18 -25.44 -0.73
CA GLN A 299 9.44 -24.17 -0.72
C GLN A 299 7.92 -24.42 -0.69
N LEU A 300 7.45 -25.41 -1.44
CA LEU A 300 6.03 -25.78 -1.49
C LEU A 300 5.57 -26.41 -0.18
N GLU A 301 6.39 -27.26 0.45
CA GLU A 301 6.10 -27.82 1.78
C GLU A 301 5.95 -26.69 2.82
N SER A 302 6.82 -25.69 2.80
CA SER A 302 6.70 -24.51 3.68
C SER A 302 5.45 -23.66 3.38
N LEU A 303 5.11 -23.50 2.10
CA LEU A 303 3.91 -22.77 1.67
C LEU A 303 2.63 -23.47 2.18
N VAL A 304 2.53 -24.77 1.94
CA VAL A 304 1.40 -25.62 2.37
C VAL A 304 1.27 -25.58 3.89
N ALA A 305 2.36 -25.77 4.63
CA ALA A 305 2.34 -25.70 6.10
C ALA A 305 1.82 -24.35 6.61
N GLY A 306 2.20 -23.24 5.95
CA GLY A 306 1.70 -21.92 6.26
C GLY A 306 0.19 -21.74 5.98
N MET A 307 -0.30 -22.28 4.86
CA MET A 307 -1.72 -22.28 4.51
C MET A 307 -2.55 -23.11 5.50
N THR A 308 -2.10 -24.33 5.83
CA THR A 308 -2.74 -25.21 6.82
C THR A 308 -2.80 -24.55 8.20
N GLY A 309 -1.69 -23.98 8.68
CA GLY A 309 -1.67 -23.29 9.98
C GLY A 309 -2.62 -22.09 10.04
N ARG A 310 -2.78 -21.34 8.94
CA ARG A 310 -3.77 -20.24 8.86
C ARG A 310 -5.21 -20.76 8.92
N LEU A 311 -5.51 -21.86 8.21
CA LEU A 311 -6.82 -22.51 8.26
C LEU A 311 -7.17 -22.98 9.68
N GLU A 312 -6.24 -23.66 10.35
CA GLU A 312 -6.45 -24.12 11.72
C GLU A 312 -6.70 -22.95 12.69
N ALA A 313 -5.87 -21.91 12.62
CA ALA A 313 -6.03 -20.72 13.46
C ALA A 313 -7.37 -20.00 13.19
N ALA A 314 -7.77 -19.88 11.92
CA ALA A 314 -9.05 -19.27 11.54
C ALA A 314 -10.24 -20.12 12.01
N ALA A 315 -10.20 -21.44 11.86
CA ALA A 315 -11.25 -22.35 12.30
C ALA A 315 -11.41 -22.36 13.83
N GLN A 316 -10.31 -22.16 14.56
CA GLN A 316 -10.37 -21.99 16.01
C GLN A 316 -11.04 -20.68 16.39
N ALA A 317 -10.69 -19.57 15.72
CA ALA A 317 -11.21 -18.24 16.00
C ALA A 317 -12.65 -18.00 15.51
N VAL A 318 -13.07 -18.65 14.42
CA VAL A 318 -14.39 -18.51 13.80
C VAL A 318 -15.06 -19.88 13.70
N PRO A 319 -15.88 -20.27 14.70
CA PRO A 319 -16.48 -21.62 14.75
C PRO A 319 -17.30 -22.01 13.52
N ALA A 320 -17.87 -21.03 12.79
CA ALA A 320 -18.61 -21.26 11.56
C ALA A 320 -17.76 -21.86 10.42
N LEU A 321 -16.43 -21.74 10.47
CA LEU A 321 -15.51 -22.31 9.48
C LEU A 321 -15.21 -23.80 9.75
N ARG A 322 -15.36 -24.28 10.99
CA ARG A 322 -14.95 -25.63 11.40
C ARG A 322 -15.57 -26.77 10.56
N PRO A 323 -16.87 -26.73 10.20
CA PRO A 323 -17.46 -27.78 9.37
C PRO A 323 -16.81 -27.95 8.00
N TYR A 324 -16.20 -26.88 7.47
CA TYR A 324 -15.59 -26.84 6.15
C TYR A 324 -14.09 -27.14 6.15
N ALA A 325 -13.43 -27.04 7.32
CA ALA A 325 -11.98 -27.17 7.43
C ALA A 325 -11.43 -28.48 6.81
N PRO A 326 -12.04 -29.67 6.99
CA PRO A 326 -11.56 -30.88 6.33
C PRO A 326 -11.60 -30.79 4.80
N GLY A 327 -12.67 -30.23 4.23
CA GLY A 327 -12.82 -30.06 2.78
C GLY A 327 -11.83 -29.04 2.22
N LEU A 328 -11.58 -27.94 2.94
CA LEU A 328 -10.56 -26.96 2.55
C LEU A 328 -9.13 -27.51 2.63
N HIS A 329 -8.85 -28.38 3.60
CA HIS A 329 -7.53 -29.01 3.76
C HIS A 329 -7.13 -29.80 2.51
N THR A 330 -8.09 -30.42 1.81
CA THR A 330 -7.83 -31.15 0.55
C THR A 330 -7.21 -30.30 -0.54
N ALA A 331 -7.42 -28.96 -0.54
CA ALA A 331 -6.78 -28.07 -1.50
C ALA A 331 -5.27 -27.97 -1.28
N PHE A 332 -4.85 -27.98 -0.01
CA PHE A 332 -3.45 -27.90 0.39
C PHE A 332 -2.76 -29.26 0.29
N GLU A 333 -3.46 -30.35 0.59
CA GLU A 333 -2.99 -31.73 0.37
C GLU A 333 -2.72 -31.98 -1.11
N ALA A 334 -3.65 -31.63 -2.01
CA ALA A 334 -3.44 -31.79 -3.45
C ALA A 334 -2.20 -31.02 -3.95
N LEU A 335 -1.95 -29.84 -3.41
CA LEU A 335 -0.73 -29.06 -3.72
C LEU A 335 0.53 -29.76 -3.19
N ALA A 336 0.48 -30.31 -1.97
CA ALA A 336 1.58 -31.06 -1.37
C ALA A 336 1.90 -32.35 -2.13
N ASP A 337 0.87 -33.09 -2.57
CA ASP A 337 1.01 -34.33 -3.32
C ASP A 337 1.72 -34.09 -4.65
N LEU A 338 1.27 -33.09 -5.43
CA LEU A 338 1.95 -32.71 -6.67
C LEU A 338 3.40 -32.25 -6.41
N ALA A 339 3.65 -31.52 -5.33
CA ALA A 339 5.01 -31.13 -4.94
C ALA A 339 5.88 -32.36 -4.60
N ALA A 340 5.32 -33.37 -3.95
CA ALA A 340 6.00 -34.63 -3.64
C ALA A 340 6.30 -35.46 -4.90
N GLU A 341 5.43 -35.39 -5.91
CA GLU A 341 5.62 -35.96 -7.26
C GLU A 341 6.66 -35.19 -8.11
N GLY A 342 7.19 -34.08 -7.60
CA GLY A 342 8.23 -33.29 -8.26
C GLY A 342 7.68 -32.18 -9.16
N ARG A 343 6.37 -31.89 -9.12
CA ARG A 343 5.81 -30.70 -9.76
C ARG A 343 6.44 -29.45 -9.14
N THR A 344 6.79 -28.51 -10.00
CA THR A 344 7.31 -27.19 -9.59
C THR A 344 6.45 -26.09 -10.17
N TRP A 345 6.49 -24.93 -9.52
CA TRP A 345 5.80 -23.73 -9.98
C TRP A 345 6.75 -22.55 -10.07
N THR A 346 6.45 -21.61 -10.96
CA THR A 346 7.20 -20.35 -11.04
C THR A 346 6.58 -19.34 -10.08
N ALA A 347 7.43 -18.73 -9.27
CA ALA A 347 7.12 -17.57 -8.45
C ALA A 347 7.86 -16.34 -9.00
N GLN A 348 7.25 -15.17 -8.82
CA GLN A 348 7.79 -13.89 -9.26
C GLN A 348 7.33 -12.79 -8.32
N ARG A 349 7.84 -11.57 -8.48
CA ARG A 349 7.19 -10.41 -7.86
C ARG A 349 5.79 -10.22 -8.47
N ILE A 350 4.82 -9.95 -7.61
CA ILE A 350 3.41 -9.78 -7.93
C ILE A 350 2.89 -8.52 -7.22
N HIS A 351 1.65 -8.13 -7.44
CA HIS A 351 0.99 -7.06 -6.69
C HIS A 351 0.78 -7.45 -5.23
N GLY A 352 0.36 -8.69 -4.97
CA GLY A 352 0.29 -9.27 -3.62
C GLY A 352 -0.95 -8.91 -2.80
N ASP A 353 -1.79 -8.00 -3.30
CA ASP A 353 -3.11 -7.65 -2.74
C ASP A 353 -4.08 -7.15 -3.83
N LEU A 354 -4.07 -7.82 -4.97
CA LEU A 354 -4.88 -7.39 -6.12
C LEU A 354 -6.38 -7.64 -5.89
N HIS A 355 -7.19 -6.60 -6.14
CA HIS A 355 -8.66 -6.63 -6.15
C HIS A 355 -9.20 -5.46 -7.01
N LEU A 356 -10.53 -5.38 -7.24
CA LEU A 356 -11.13 -4.36 -8.12
C LEU A 356 -10.82 -2.93 -7.69
N GLY A 357 -10.83 -2.65 -6.38
CA GLY A 357 -10.45 -1.34 -5.83
C GLY A 357 -8.97 -0.95 -6.02
N GLN A 358 -8.10 -1.84 -6.52
CA GLN A 358 -6.71 -1.52 -6.90
C GLN A 358 -6.54 -1.39 -8.42
N SER A 359 -7.66 -1.20 -9.13
CA SER A 359 -7.69 -0.99 -10.57
C SER A 359 -8.43 0.29 -10.90
N LEU A 360 -7.87 1.07 -11.81
CA LEU A 360 -8.44 2.32 -12.30
C LEU A 360 -8.70 2.21 -13.80
N ARG A 361 -9.87 2.66 -14.23
CA ARG A 361 -10.32 2.63 -15.62
C ARG A 361 -10.34 4.04 -16.20
N SER A 362 -9.40 4.34 -17.10
CA SER A 362 -9.30 5.66 -17.73
C SER A 362 -10.50 5.95 -18.64
N PRO A 363 -10.78 7.23 -18.95
CA PRO A 363 -11.76 7.59 -19.98
C PRO A 363 -11.43 7.03 -21.37
N SER A 364 -10.16 6.76 -21.67
CA SER A 364 -9.70 6.28 -22.98
C SER A 364 -10.01 4.80 -23.26
N GLY A 365 -10.42 4.02 -22.25
CA GLY A 365 -10.59 2.57 -22.46
C GLY A 365 -9.70 1.69 -21.59
N GLU A 366 -8.70 2.28 -20.92
CA GLU A 366 -7.54 1.52 -20.45
C GLU A 366 -7.57 1.30 -18.94
N TRP A 367 -7.18 0.09 -18.54
CA TRP A 367 -6.99 -0.27 -17.14
C TRP A 367 -5.57 0.03 -16.68
N SER A 368 -5.46 0.49 -15.45
CA SER A 368 -4.20 0.64 -14.72
C SER A 368 -4.30 -0.02 -13.35
N LEU A 369 -3.22 -0.65 -12.89
CA LEU A 369 -3.11 -1.17 -11.54
C LEU A 369 -2.33 -0.19 -10.65
N ILE A 370 -2.74 -0.08 -9.39
CA ILE A 370 -2.18 0.84 -8.40
C ILE A 370 -1.94 0.11 -7.06
N ASP A 371 -1.30 0.78 -6.11
CA ASP A 371 -1.14 0.30 -4.72
C ASP A 371 -0.41 -1.06 -4.58
N PHE A 372 0.85 -1.08 -5.01
CA PHE A 372 1.70 -2.26 -4.97
C PHE A 372 2.27 -2.56 -3.58
N GLU A 373 1.72 -1.97 -2.52
CA GLU A 373 2.18 -2.18 -1.14
C GLU A 373 2.12 -3.65 -0.70
N GLY A 374 1.23 -4.44 -1.32
CA GLY A 374 0.88 -5.79 -0.88
C GLY A 374 0.11 -5.79 0.44
N GLU A 375 -0.26 -6.98 0.91
CA GLU A 375 -1.21 -7.14 2.02
C GLU A 375 -0.75 -6.44 3.32
N PRO A 376 -1.44 -5.39 3.81
CA PRO A 376 -0.96 -4.53 4.91
C PRO A 376 -0.71 -5.23 6.25
N SER A 377 -1.34 -6.39 6.46
CA SER A 377 -1.20 -7.23 7.66
C SER A 377 0.19 -7.88 7.76
N LYS A 378 0.92 -7.99 6.64
CA LYS A 378 2.16 -8.75 6.53
C LYS A 378 3.41 -7.89 6.69
N PRO A 379 4.49 -8.41 7.31
CA PRO A 379 5.78 -7.74 7.36
C PRO A 379 6.30 -7.41 5.95
N LEU A 380 7.02 -6.28 5.80
CA LEU A 380 7.56 -5.84 4.51
C LEU A 380 8.42 -6.91 3.82
N ALA A 381 9.25 -7.63 4.60
CA ALA A 381 10.08 -8.72 4.08
C ALA A 381 9.23 -9.83 3.42
N GLU A 382 8.08 -10.17 4.01
CA GLU A 382 7.16 -11.16 3.43
C GLU A 382 6.44 -10.61 2.19
N ARG A 383 6.04 -9.33 2.21
CA ARG A 383 5.39 -8.65 1.07
C ARG A 383 6.28 -8.60 -0.18
N ARG A 384 7.61 -8.66 -0.01
CA ARG A 384 8.59 -8.66 -1.11
C ARG A 384 8.95 -10.05 -1.63
N LEU A 385 8.51 -11.13 -0.98
CA LEU A 385 8.84 -12.48 -1.44
C LEU A 385 8.19 -12.77 -2.81
N PRO A 386 8.91 -13.42 -3.73
CA PRO A 386 8.30 -13.95 -4.95
C PRO A 386 7.16 -14.92 -4.62
N GLN A 387 6.06 -14.81 -5.35
CA GLN A 387 4.87 -15.63 -5.21
C GLN A 387 4.38 -16.08 -6.61
N PRO A 388 3.69 -17.22 -6.72
CA PRO A 388 2.96 -17.58 -7.92
C PRO A 388 1.89 -16.53 -8.26
N VAL A 389 1.75 -16.23 -9.55
CA VAL A 389 0.75 -15.29 -10.08
C VAL A 389 -0.69 -15.68 -9.74
N ALA A 390 -0.92 -16.95 -9.41
CA ALA A 390 -2.21 -17.47 -8.94
C ALA A 390 -2.73 -16.72 -7.71
N ARG A 391 -1.86 -16.15 -6.86
CA ARG A 391 -2.28 -15.35 -5.69
C ARG A 391 -3.04 -14.09 -6.10
N ASP A 392 -2.52 -13.34 -7.09
CA ASP A 392 -3.18 -12.13 -7.59
C ASP A 392 -4.45 -12.45 -8.38
N VAL A 393 -4.41 -13.53 -9.18
CA VAL A 393 -5.59 -14.04 -9.89
C VAL A 393 -6.69 -14.39 -8.88
N ALA A 394 -6.41 -15.22 -7.89
CA ALA A 394 -7.34 -15.55 -6.81
C ALA A 394 -7.89 -14.29 -6.13
N GLY A 395 -7.02 -13.29 -5.88
CA GLY A 395 -7.42 -12.00 -5.34
C GLY A 395 -8.53 -11.30 -6.13
N MET A 396 -8.35 -11.20 -7.45
CA MET A 396 -9.34 -10.59 -8.32
C MET A 396 -10.62 -11.43 -8.44
N LEU A 397 -10.50 -12.76 -8.55
CA LEU A 397 -11.66 -13.65 -8.63
C LEU A 397 -12.55 -13.55 -7.38
N ARG A 398 -11.95 -13.48 -6.19
CA ARG A 398 -12.65 -13.20 -4.93
C ARG A 398 -13.30 -11.81 -4.93
N SER A 399 -12.65 -10.81 -5.51
CA SER A 399 -13.22 -9.46 -5.61
C SER A 399 -14.52 -9.42 -6.44
N PHE A 400 -14.65 -10.23 -7.49
CA PHE A 400 -15.91 -10.35 -8.24
C PHE A 400 -17.01 -10.98 -7.39
N ASP A 401 -16.69 -12.00 -6.60
CA ASP A 401 -17.65 -12.64 -5.69
C ASP A 401 -18.19 -11.63 -4.65
N TYR A 402 -17.32 -10.74 -4.13
CA TYR A 402 -17.72 -9.66 -3.24
C TYR A 402 -18.63 -8.61 -3.92
N ALA A 403 -18.29 -8.20 -5.14
CA ALA A 403 -19.10 -7.25 -5.89
C ALA A 403 -20.51 -7.81 -6.16
N ALA A 404 -20.60 -9.08 -6.57
CA ALA A 404 -21.86 -9.77 -6.80
C ALA A 404 -22.76 -9.87 -5.57
N HIS A 405 -22.17 -9.92 -4.37
CA HIS A 405 -22.92 -9.95 -3.12
C HIS A 405 -23.32 -8.57 -2.59
N SER A 406 -22.80 -7.49 -3.20
CA SER A 406 -23.11 -6.12 -2.79
C SER A 406 -24.50 -5.65 -3.25
N VAL A 407 -25.15 -6.40 -4.14
CA VAL A 407 -26.52 -6.15 -4.62
C VAL A 407 -27.52 -7.15 -4.06
N ARG A 408 -28.81 -6.81 -4.07
CA ARG A 408 -29.90 -7.67 -3.59
C ARG A 408 -30.96 -7.88 -4.68
N PRO A 409 -31.26 -9.13 -5.07
CA PRO A 409 -30.60 -10.39 -4.66
C PRO A 409 -29.14 -10.48 -5.17
N PRO A 410 -28.27 -11.29 -4.53
CA PRO A 410 -26.89 -11.50 -5.01
C PRO A 410 -26.83 -12.03 -6.45
N ALA A 411 -25.92 -11.49 -7.25
CA ALA A 411 -25.77 -11.80 -8.67
C ALA A 411 -24.68 -12.86 -8.95
N ALA A 412 -24.89 -14.08 -8.46
CA ALA A 412 -23.88 -15.16 -8.55
C ALA A 412 -23.47 -15.52 -10.00
N GLU A 413 -24.41 -15.47 -10.95
CA GLU A 413 -24.13 -15.70 -12.37
C GLU A 413 -23.20 -14.63 -12.95
N TRP A 414 -23.40 -13.36 -12.59
CA TRP A 414 -22.51 -12.25 -12.99
C TRP A 414 -21.07 -12.48 -12.51
N ALA A 415 -20.89 -12.94 -11.26
CA ALA A 415 -19.56 -13.26 -10.74
C ALA A 415 -18.88 -14.36 -11.57
N THR A 416 -19.63 -15.42 -11.88
CA THR A 416 -19.15 -16.57 -12.66
C THR A 416 -18.70 -16.14 -14.06
N LEU A 417 -19.51 -15.34 -14.75
CA LEU A 417 -19.18 -14.81 -16.08
C LEU A 417 -17.96 -13.89 -16.04
N CYS A 418 -17.85 -13.01 -15.04
CA CYS A 418 -16.70 -12.12 -14.89
C CYS A 418 -15.41 -12.89 -14.58
N ARG A 419 -15.46 -13.89 -13.69
CA ARG A 419 -14.34 -14.77 -13.37
C ARG A 419 -13.81 -15.47 -14.63
N ALA A 420 -14.72 -16.05 -15.43
CA ALA A 420 -14.37 -16.73 -16.68
C ALA A 420 -13.78 -15.76 -17.72
N ALA A 421 -14.37 -14.57 -17.87
CA ALA A 421 -13.90 -13.55 -18.80
C ALA A 421 -12.51 -13.01 -18.40
N TYR A 422 -12.29 -12.77 -17.11
CA TYR A 422 -11.00 -12.34 -16.56
C TYR A 422 -9.90 -13.38 -16.82
N CYS A 423 -10.12 -14.66 -16.50
CA CYS A 423 -9.15 -15.72 -16.77
C CYS A 423 -8.85 -15.86 -18.27
N SER A 424 -9.88 -15.74 -19.12
CA SER A 424 -9.70 -15.77 -20.58
C SER A 424 -8.86 -14.59 -21.08
N GLY A 425 -9.11 -13.39 -20.56
CA GLY A 425 -8.31 -12.21 -20.88
C GLY A 425 -6.86 -12.32 -20.39
N TYR A 426 -6.67 -12.89 -19.21
CA TYR A 426 -5.33 -13.20 -18.70
C TYR A 426 -4.60 -14.18 -19.63
N ALA A 427 -5.28 -15.25 -20.05
CA ALA A 427 -4.74 -16.26 -20.96
C ALA A 427 -4.31 -15.67 -22.32
N ASP A 428 -5.09 -14.73 -22.87
CA ASP A 428 -4.78 -14.07 -24.15
C ASP A 428 -3.39 -13.42 -24.18
N VAL A 429 -2.90 -12.96 -23.03
CA VAL A 429 -1.60 -12.30 -22.90
C VAL A 429 -0.56 -13.24 -22.30
N ALA A 430 -0.90 -14.03 -21.29
CA ALA A 430 0.05 -14.91 -20.62
C ALA A 430 0.43 -16.13 -21.46
N GLY A 431 -0.43 -16.55 -22.40
CA GLY A 431 -0.27 -17.78 -23.18
C GLY A 431 -0.70 -19.05 -22.43
N THR A 432 -1.00 -18.94 -21.14
CA THR A 432 -1.52 -20.03 -20.30
C THR A 432 -2.72 -19.51 -19.51
N ASP A 433 -3.79 -20.28 -19.53
CA ASP A 433 -4.99 -19.98 -18.76
C ASP A 433 -4.78 -20.36 -17.29
N PRO A 434 -5.00 -19.46 -16.31
CA PRO A 434 -4.87 -19.79 -14.89
C PRO A 434 -5.69 -21.01 -14.46
N ARG A 435 -6.81 -21.28 -15.15
CA ARG A 435 -7.69 -22.43 -14.88
C ARG A 435 -7.08 -23.78 -15.29
N THR A 436 -6.03 -23.78 -16.12
CA THR A 436 -5.32 -25.01 -16.50
C THR A 436 -4.39 -25.54 -15.41
N ASP A 437 -4.18 -24.77 -14.33
CA ASP A 437 -3.54 -25.22 -13.09
C ASP A 437 -4.52 -25.10 -11.91
N PRO A 438 -5.58 -25.94 -11.89
CA PRO A 438 -6.68 -25.79 -10.94
C PRO A 438 -6.25 -26.04 -9.49
N VAL A 439 -5.23 -26.88 -9.26
CA VAL A 439 -4.75 -27.19 -7.90
C VAL A 439 -4.12 -25.96 -7.25
N LEU A 440 -3.19 -25.28 -7.95
CA LEU A 440 -2.56 -24.09 -7.40
C LEU A 440 -3.56 -22.95 -7.22
N LEU A 441 -4.45 -22.73 -8.19
CA LEU A 441 -5.46 -21.68 -8.10
C LEU A 441 -6.43 -21.93 -6.94
N ARG A 442 -6.94 -23.16 -6.79
CA ARG A 442 -7.83 -23.54 -5.69
C ARG A 442 -7.16 -23.36 -4.33
N ALA A 443 -5.89 -23.70 -4.20
CA ALA A 443 -5.14 -23.49 -2.95
C ALA A 443 -5.09 -21.99 -2.57
N TYR A 444 -4.77 -21.11 -3.52
CA TYR A 444 -4.73 -19.66 -3.24
C TYR A 444 -6.12 -19.03 -3.03
N GLU A 445 -7.15 -19.46 -3.76
CA GLU A 445 -8.53 -19.02 -3.49
C GLU A 445 -8.99 -19.48 -2.10
N THR A 446 -8.63 -20.71 -1.69
CA THR A 446 -8.93 -21.25 -0.36
C THR A 446 -8.24 -20.44 0.73
N ASP A 447 -6.93 -20.21 0.62
CA ASP A 447 -6.17 -19.44 1.60
C ASP A 447 -6.71 -18.01 1.74
N LYS A 448 -7.09 -17.37 0.62
CA LYS A 448 -7.70 -16.05 0.63
C LYS A 448 -9.09 -16.05 1.29
N ALA A 449 -9.95 -17.02 0.97
CA ALA A 449 -11.27 -17.13 1.59
C ALA A 449 -11.18 -17.37 3.11
N VAL A 450 -10.21 -18.16 3.58
CA VAL A 450 -9.92 -18.37 5.00
C VAL A 450 -9.52 -17.06 5.70
N TYR A 451 -8.63 -16.30 5.07
CA TYR A 451 -8.25 -14.97 5.56
C TYR A 451 -9.46 -14.03 5.66
N GLU A 452 -10.28 -13.98 4.60
CA GLU A 452 -11.49 -13.16 4.53
C GLU A 452 -12.49 -13.52 5.64
N VAL A 453 -12.75 -14.81 5.89
CA VAL A 453 -13.62 -15.25 7.01
C VAL A 453 -13.16 -14.66 8.34
N LEU A 454 -11.85 -14.75 8.63
CA LEU A 454 -11.30 -14.22 9.87
C LEU A 454 -11.40 -12.69 9.94
N TYR A 455 -11.15 -12.03 8.82
CA TYR A 455 -11.22 -10.57 8.71
C TYR A 455 -12.65 -10.06 8.91
N GLU A 456 -13.62 -10.60 8.17
CA GLU A 456 -15.01 -10.16 8.24
C GLU A 456 -15.64 -10.46 9.60
N ALA A 457 -15.35 -11.62 10.19
CA ALA A 457 -15.85 -11.97 11.52
C ALA A 457 -15.42 -10.95 12.60
N ARG A 458 -14.27 -10.29 12.42
CA ARG A 458 -13.73 -9.30 13.38
C ARG A 458 -14.19 -7.87 13.12
N HIS A 459 -14.36 -7.49 11.85
CA HIS A 459 -14.54 -6.07 11.48
C HIS A 459 -15.90 -5.77 10.85
N ARG A 460 -16.50 -6.73 10.13
CA ARG A 460 -17.77 -6.57 9.42
C ARG A 460 -18.59 -7.87 9.47
N PRO A 461 -19.13 -8.26 10.64
CA PRO A 461 -19.84 -9.53 10.79
C PRO A 461 -20.99 -9.74 9.79
N ASP A 462 -21.65 -8.65 9.36
CA ASP A 462 -22.73 -8.69 8.35
C ASP A 462 -22.26 -9.16 6.97
N TRP A 463 -20.95 -9.07 6.68
CA TRP A 463 -20.33 -9.52 5.43
C TRP A 463 -19.80 -10.94 5.50
N LEU A 464 -19.80 -11.58 6.67
CA LEU A 464 -19.34 -12.96 6.87
C LEU A 464 -19.99 -14.01 5.93
N PRO A 465 -21.27 -13.87 5.51
CA PRO A 465 -21.86 -14.80 4.55
C PRO A 465 -21.12 -14.87 3.20
N VAL A 466 -20.44 -13.80 2.79
CA VAL A 466 -19.74 -13.72 1.49
C VAL A 466 -18.58 -14.72 1.41
N PRO A 467 -17.55 -14.65 2.29
CA PRO A 467 -16.48 -15.62 2.26
C PRO A 467 -16.93 -17.02 2.69
N LEU A 468 -17.98 -17.16 3.52
CA LEU A 468 -18.54 -18.48 3.85
C LEU A 468 -19.19 -19.19 2.64
N ALA A 469 -19.82 -18.47 1.72
CA ALA A 469 -20.35 -19.05 0.49
C ALA A 469 -19.24 -19.61 -0.41
N ALA A 470 -18.11 -18.90 -0.50
CA ALA A 470 -16.93 -19.36 -1.23
C ALA A 470 -16.27 -20.56 -0.54
N VAL A 471 -16.13 -20.51 0.79
CA VAL A 471 -15.66 -21.64 1.61
C VAL A 471 -16.51 -22.88 1.39
N HIS A 472 -17.84 -22.73 1.37
CA HIS A 472 -18.74 -23.84 1.09
C HIS A 472 -18.43 -24.47 -0.27
N ARG A 473 -18.38 -23.67 -1.34
CA ARG A 473 -18.04 -24.11 -2.71
C ARG A 473 -16.69 -24.83 -2.76
N LEU A 474 -15.64 -24.20 -2.21
CA LEU A 474 -14.27 -24.73 -2.24
C LEU A 474 -14.08 -26.00 -1.41
N ALA A 475 -14.89 -26.19 -0.36
CA ALA A 475 -14.84 -27.37 0.50
C ALA A 475 -15.66 -28.55 -0.03
N THR A 476 -16.73 -28.32 -0.79
CA THR A 476 -17.66 -29.37 -1.23
C THR A 476 -17.47 -29.80 -2.68
N ASP A 477 -16.97 -28.93 -3.56
CA ASP A 477 -16.80 -29.24 -4.98
C ASP A 477 -15.40 -28.81 -5.47
N PRO A 478 -14.40 -29.71 -5.42
CA PRO A 478 -13.04 -29.40 -5.86
C PRO A 478 -12.93 -29.10 -7.36
N ASN A 479 -13.99 -29.31 -8.16
CA ASN A 479 -13.99 -29.14 -9.61
C ASN A 479 -14.94 -28.03 -10.13
N ALA A 480 -15.72 -27.37 -9.27
CA ALA A 480 -16.79 -26.42 -9.66
C ALA A 480 -16.34 -25.20 -10.49
N ASP A 481 -15.06 -24.84 -10.48
CA ASP A 481 -14.50 -23.70 -11.23
C ASP A 481 -13.86 -24.10 -12.58
N THR A 482 -14.00 -25.37 -12.99
CA THR A 482 -13.66 -25.82 -14.35
C THR A 482 -14.92 -25.76 -15.21
N PRO A 483 -15.03 -24.82 -16.18
CA PRO A 483 -16.14 -24.84 -17.13
C PRO A 483 -16.14 -26.10 -18.01
#